data_AF-A0A919MZG9-F1
#
_entry.id   AF-A0A919MZG9-F1
#
_cell.length_a   1.000
_cell.length_b   1.000
_cell.length_c   1.000
_cell.angle_alpha   90.00
_cell.angle_beta   90.00
_cell.angle_gamma   90.00
#
_symmetry.space_group_name_H-M   'P 1'
#
loop_
_entity.id
_entity.type
_entity.pdbx_description
1 polymer ?
#
loop_
_entity_poly.entity_id
_entity_poly.type
_entity_poly.pdbx_seq_one_letter_code
_entity_poly.pdbx_strand_id
1 'polypeptide(L)'
;MVDTVVIWNVVTAPATLAVLAATLLLAWPLGRRRGRAGVLFVLVFGGILAATATTTPAYPAASGVEPYLAGFGSPGYLFGGFGSNLERLANIGLYLPLGLIGTLLWARPVTVLAGCAGLSFLLEAWQGLIGRSGDAVDVVHNTVGALVGVLIARGWTYLASQGTV
;
A
#
# COMPACT_ATOMS: atom_id res chain seq x y z
N MET A 1 -15.73 -3.55 12.27
CA MET A 1 -16.61 -4.63 11.75
C MET A 1 -16.54 -4.53 10.24
N VAL A 2 -16.04 -5.55 9.54
CA VAL A 2 -16.01 -5.53 8.07
C VAL A 2 -17.45 -5.72 7.61
N ASP A 3 -18.03 -4.69 7.01
CA ASP A 3 -19.39 -4.72 6.50
C ASP A 3 -19.47 -5.69 5.32
N THR A 4 -20.49 -6.56 5.30
CA THR A 4 -20.75 -7.50 4.20
C THR A 4 -20.93 -6.78 2.87
N VAL A 5 -21.35 -5.51 2.89
CA VAL A 5 -21.43 -4.62 1.73
C VAL A 5 -20.05 -4.34 1.14
N VAL A 6 -19.01 -4.14 1.97
CA VAL A 6 -17.64 -3.90 1.51
C VAL A 6 -17.08 -5.16 0.83
N ILE A 7 -17.28 -6.32 1.44
CA ILE A 7 -16.87 -7.61 0.85
C ILE A 7 -17.61 -7.83 -0.49
N TRP A 8 -18.91 -7.59 -0.52
CA TRP A 8 -19.71 -7.75 -1.74
C TRP A 8 -19.24 -6.84 -2.87
N ASN A 9 -18.94 -5.57 -2.58
CA ASN A 9 -18.43 -4.61 -3.56
C ASN A 9 -17.06 -5.01 -4.11
N VAL A 10 -16.17 -5.55 -3.28
CA VAL A 10 -14.84 -6.04 -3.70
C VAL A 10 -14.96 -7.25 -4.64
N VAL A 11 -15.88 -8.17 -4.35
CA VAL A 11 -16.02 -9.44 -5.11
C VAL A 11 -16.83 -9.26 -6.39
N THR A 12 -17.66 -8.21 -6.49
CA THR A 12 -18.48 -7.94 -7.69
C THR A 12 -17.87 -6.90 -8.63
N ALA A 13 -16.75 -6.29 -8.24
CA ALA A 13 -16.02 -5.28 -9.00
C ALA A 13 -15.14 -5.90 -10.11
N PRO A 14 -15.41 -5.65 -11.41
CA PRO A 14 -14.62 -6.21 -12.49
C PRO A 14 -13.14 -5.80 -12.43
N ALA A 15 -12.86 -4.55 -12.04
CA ALA A 15 -11.50 -4.04 -11.91
C ALA A 15 -10.73 -4.70 -10.75
N THR A 16 -11.36 -4.81 -9.58
CA THR A 16 -10.77 -5.47 -8.41
C THR A 16 -10.52 -6.95 -8.69
N LEU A 17 -11.47 -7.64 -9.31
CA LEU A 17 -11.30 -9.03 -9.74
C LEU A 17 -10.17 -9.19 -10.77
N ALA A 18 -10.06 -8.28 -11.74
CA ALA A 18 -8.98 -8.28 -12.73
C ALA A 18 -7.61 -8.07 -12.07
N VAL A 19 -7.50 -7.15 -11.10
CA VAL A 19 -6.27 -6.93 -10.32
C VAL A 19 -5.92 -8.16 -9.50
N LEU A 20 -6.89 -8.77 -8.82
CA LEU A 20 -6.66 -10.01 -8.06
C LEU A 20 -6.26 -11.18 -8.96
N ALA A 21 -6.90 -11.33 -10.12
CA ALA A 21 -6.54 -12.35 -11.10
C ALA A 21 -5.11 -12.14 -11.64
N ALA A 22 -4.77 -10.91 -12.03
CA ALA A 22 -3.42 -10.54 -12.46
C ALA A 22 -2.39 -10.79 -11.34
N THR A 23 -2.74 -10.47 -10.10
CA THR A 23 -1.92 -10.74 -8.91
C THR A 23 -1.62 -12.23 -8.77
N LEU A 24 -2.65 -13.08 -8.88
CA LEU A 24 -2.48 -14.54 -8.79
C LEU A 24 -1.63 -15.09 -9.95
N LEU A 25 -1.82 -14.57 -11.16
CA LEU A 25 -1.02 -14.95 -12.33
C LEU A 25 0.45 -14.56 -12.18
N LEU A 26 0.73 -13.38 -11.62
CA LEU A 26 2.09 -12.88 -11.37
C LEU A 26 2.76 -13.50 -10.14
N ALA A 27 1.97 -14.02 -9.18
CA ALA A 27 2.49 -14.71 -8.01
C ALA A 27 3.21 -16.01 -8.38
N TRP A 28 2.82 -16.67 -9.48
CA TRP A 28 3.41 -17.91 -9.96
C TRP A 28 4.89 -17.80 -10.38
N PRO A 29 5.29 -16.92 -11.32
CA PRO A 29 6.69 -16.78 -11.72
C PRO A 29 7.59 -16.27 -10.59
N LEU A 30 7.06 -15.40 -9.72
CA LEU A 30 7.78 -14.90 -8.54
C LEU A 30 7.92 -15.95 -7.46
N GLY A 31 6.90 -16.79 -7.23
CA GLY A 31 6.96 -17.93 -6.32
C GLY A 31 8.00 -18.96 -6.75
N ARG A 32 8.16 -19.20 -8.06
CA ARG A 32 9.23 -20.07 -8.58
C ARG A 32 10.63 -19.51 -8.33
N ARG A 33 10.83 -18.18 -8.40
CA ARG A 33 12.15 -17.54 -8.28
C ARG A 33 12.53 -17.13 -6.85
N ARG A 34 11.55 -16.81 -6.01
CA ARG A 34 11.73 -16.18 -4.70
C ARG A 34 11.01 -16.92 -3.56
N GLY A 35 10.44 -18.10 -3.84
CA GLY A 35 9.78 -18.95 -2.87
C GLY A 35 8.53 -18.31 -2.23
N ARG A 36 8.20 -18.74 -1.01
CA ARG A 36 6.99 -18.31 -0.28
C ARG A 36 6.95 -16.80 -0.04
N ALA A 37 8.08 -16.18 0.26
CA ALA A 37 8.17 -14.73 0.46
C ALA A 37 7.80 -13.95 -0.81
N GLY A 38 8.20 -14.44 -2.00
CA GLY A 38 7.80 -13.84 -3.28
C GLY A 38 6.30 -13.90 -3.53
N VAL A 39 5.67 -15.04 -3.20
CA VAL A 39 4.21 -15.19 -3.28
C VAL A 39 3.50 -14.22 -2.34
N LEU A 40 3.91 -14.19 -1.06
CA LEU A 40 3.32 -13.30 -0.06
C LEU A 40 3.46 -11.83 -0.46
N PHE A 41 4.61 -11.42 -1.00
CA PHE A 41 4.80 -10.06 -1.49
C PHE A 41 3.80 -9.72 -2.59
N VAL A 42 3.63 -10.59 -3.59
CA VAL A 42 2.68 -10.36 -4.67
C VAL A 42 1.26 -10.29 -4.15
N LEU A 43 0.86 -11.19 -3.26
CA LEU A 43 -0.49 -11.17 -2.66
C LEU A 43 -0.75 -9.87 -1.87
N VAL A 44 0.22 -9.41 -1.09
CA VAL A 44 0.11 -8.14 -0.34
C VAL A 44 0.02 -6.96 -1.31
N PHE A 45 0.93 -6.87 -2.27
CA PHE A 45 0.94 -5.80 -3.26
C PHE A 45 -0.34 -5.75 -4.08
N GLY A 46 -0.81 -6.91 -4.55
CA GLY A 46 -2.06 -7.04 -5.28
C GLY A 46 -3.29 -6.75 -4.44
N GLY A 47 -3.27 -7.10 -3.15
CA GLY A 47 -4.31 -6.72 -2.19
C GLY A 47 -4.41 -5.20 -2.03
N ILE A 48 -3.28 -4.50 -1.94
CA ILE A 48 -3.24 -3.02 -1.92
C ILE A 48 -3.82 -2.46 -3.21
N LEU A 49 -3.35 -2.94 -4.37
CA LEU A 49 -3.87 -2.49 -5.66
C LEU A 49 -5.38 -2.75 -5.77
N ALA A 50 -5.86 -3.91 -5.32
CA ALA A 50 -7.27 -4.27 -5.32
C ALA A 50 -8.11 -3.38 -4.40
N ALA A 51 -7.61 -3.07 -3.20
CA ALA A 51 -8.27 -2.16 -2.26
C ALA A 51 -8.34 -0.73 -2.79
N THR A 52 -7.34 -0.31 -3.57
CA THR A 52 -7.31 1.01 -4.22
C THR A 52 -7.98 1.03 -5.61
N ALA A 53 -8.27 -0.14 -6.19
CA ALA A 53 -8.93 -0.29 -7.47
C ALA A 53 -10.42 0.03 -7.31
N THR A 54 -10.85 1.12 -7.93
CA THR A 54 -12.15 1.73 -7.69
C THR A 54 -13.32 0.99 -8.35
N THR A 55 -14.43 0.93 -7.59
CA THR A 55 -15.82 0.77 -8.04
C THR A 55 -16.62 2.06 -7.89
N THR A 56 -17.00 2.65 -9.01
CA THR A 56 -18.02 3.67 -9.34
C THR A 56 -17.55 4.33 -10.64
N PRO A 57 -18.42 4.90 -11.50
CA PRO A 57 -17.96 5.41 -12.78
C PRO A 57 -16.80 6.39 -12.57
N ALA A 58 -15.67 6.13 -13.23
CA ALA A 58 -14.54 7.05 -13.18
C ALA A 58 -14.96 8.35 -13.86
N TYR A 59 -14.66 9.48 -13.22
CA TYR A 59 -14.86 10.81 -13.77
C TYR A 59 -13.51 11.51 -13.85
N PRO A 60 -12.74 11.28 -14.93
CA PRO A 60 -11.40 11.84 -15.05
C PRO A 60 -11.43 13.37 -15.01
N ALA A 61 -10.82 13.95 -13.99
CA ALA A 61 -10.72 15.39 -13.81
C ALA A 61 -9.40 15.76 -13.16
N ALA A 62 -8.56 16.53 -13.86
CA ALA A 62 -7.30 17.03 -13.32
C ALA A 62 -7.51 17.92 -12.08
N SER A 63 -8.66 18.56 -11.96
CA SER A 63 -9.05 19.34 -10.78
C SER A 63 -9.16 18.49 -9.51
N GLY A 64 -9.31 17.16 -9.61
CA GLY A 64 -9.27 16.27 -8.45
C GLY A 64 -7.85 16.05 -7.89
N VAL A 65 -6.81 16.36 -8.67
CA VAL A 65 -5.41 16.23 -8.24
C VAL A 65 -4.92 17.47 -7.48
N GLU A 66 -5.49 18.64 -7.76
CA GLU A 66 -5.08 19.90 -7.13
C GLU A 66 -5.25 19.89 -5.59
N PRO A 67 -6.40 19.50 -5.01
CA PRO A 67 -6.56 19.40 -3.55
C PRO A 67 -5.57 18.41 -2.91
N TYR A 68 -5.32 17.29 -3.59
CA TYR A 68 -4.34 16.29 -3.17
C TYR A 68 -2.92 16.91 -3.09
N LEU A 69 -2.47 17.61 -4.13
CA LEU A 69 -1.16 18.25 -4.12
C LEU A 69 -1.08 19.40 -3.11
N ALA A 70 -2.15 20.18 -2.96
CA ALA A 70 -2.23 21.27 -1.98
C ALA A 70 -2.08 20.76 -0.53
N GLY A 71 -2.56 19.54 -0.24
CA GLY A 71 -2.43 18.91 1.07
C GLY A 71 -0.98 18.80 1.57
N PHE A 72 0.00 18.66 0.67
CA PHE A 72 1.42 18.62 1.05
C PHE A 72 1.96 19.95 1.60
N GLY A 73 1.25 21.07 1.36
CA GLY A 73 1.61 22.38 1.91
C GLY A 73 1.27 22.56 3.40
N SER A 74 0.60 21.60 4.03
CA SER A 74 0.13 21.70 5.42
C SER A 74 0.70 20.59 6.30
N PRO A 75 1.82 20.81 7.01
CA PRO A 75 2.41 19.79 7.89
C PRO A 75 1.45 19.28 8.96
N GLY A 76 0.63 20.16 9.57
CA GLY A 76 -0.35 19.76 10.58
C GLY A 76 -1.42 18.82 10.04
N TYR A 77 -1.78 18.96 8.76
CA TYR A 77 -2.68 18.05 8.07
C TYR A 77 -1.99 16.70 7.84
N LEU A 78 -0.81 16.71 7.21
CA LEU A 78 -0.03 15.52 6.85
C LEU A 78 0.21 14.55 8.00
N PHE A 79 0.48 15.08 9.19
CA PHE A 79 0.75 14.30 10.39
C PHE A 79 -0.45 14.19 11.35
N GLY A 80 -1.65 14.59 10.90
CA GLY A 80 -2.88 14.46 11.68
C GLY A 80 -3.43 13.02 11.67
N GLY A 81 -4.13 12.63 12.74
CA GLY A 81 -4.91 11.39 12.75
C GLY A 81 -4.16 10.11 13.12
N PHE A 82 -2.85 10.18 13.41
CA PHE A 82 -2.10 9.03 13.95
C PHE A 82 -2.75 8.53 15.26
N GLY A 83 -3.12 7.25 15.29
CA GLY A 83 -3.67 6.59 16.47
C GLY A 83 -5.12 6.92 16.82
N SER A 84 -5.74 7.90 16.18
CA SER A 84 -7.12 8.33 16.45
C SER A 84 -8.08 8.12 15.28
N ASN A 85 -7.56 7.87 14.07
CA ASN A 85 -8.36 7.59 12.89
C ASN A 85 -8.12 6.14 12.39
N LEU A 86 -9.19 5.34 12.37
CA LEU A 86 -9.13 3.93 11.99
C LEU A 86 -8.71 3.71 10.53
N GLU A 87 -9.11 4.59 9.62
CA GLU A 87 -8.77 4.52 8.19
C GLU A 87 -7.26 4.75 8.00
N ARG A 88 -6.70 5.72 8.73
CA ARG A 88 -5.27 6.00 8.73
C ARG A 88 -4.44 4.87 9.34
N LEU A 89 -4.96 4.22 10.39
CA LEU A 89 -4.35 3.00 10.94
C LEU A 89 -4.41 1.83 9.95
N ALA A 90 -5.49 1.70 9.17
CA ALA A 90 -5.59 0.68 8.13
C ALA A 90 -4.53 0.89 7.04
N ASN A 91 -4.30 2.13 6.63
CA ASN A 91 -3.25 2.50 5.66
C ASN A 91 -1.84 2.13 6.13
N ILE A 92 -1.51 2.42 7.39
CA ILE A 92 -0.28 1.92 8.03
C ILE A 92 -0.22 0.38 7.99
N GLY A 93 -1.31 -0.29 8.38
CA GLY A 93 -1.39 -1.75 8.41
C GLY A 93 -1.25 -2.41 7.04
N LEU A 94 -1.71 -1.76 5.97
CA LEU A 94 -1.61 -2.24 4.59
C LEU A 94 -0.17 -2.19 4.08
N TYR A 95 0.56 -1.10 4.35
CA TYR A 95 1.92 -0.90 3.81
C TYR A 95 3.03 -1.52 4.69
N LEU A 96 2.76 -1.79 5.96
CA LEU A 96 3.69 -2.49 6.85
C LEU A 96 4.18 -3.85 6.29
N PRO A 97 3.30 -4.80 5.92
CA PRO A 97 3.75 -6.08 5.37
C PRO A 97 4.49 -5.90 4.04
N LEU A 98 4.14 -4.90 3.23
CA LEU A 98 4.82 -4.60 1.97
C LEU A 98 6.27 -4.17 2.21
N GLY A 99 6.49 -3.24 3.14
CA GLY A 99 7.83 -2.78 3.54
C GLY A 99 8.67 -3.89 4.17
N LEU A 100 8.06 -4.71 5.04
CA LEU A 100 8.69 -5.85 5.70
C LEU A 100 9.16 -6.90 4.70
N ILE A 101 8.23 -7.47 3.93
CA ILE A 101 8.52 -8.59 3.01
C ILE A 101 9.42 -8.09 1.88
N GLY A 102 9.19 -6.88 1.37
CA GLY A 102 10.05 -6.32 0.34
C GLY A 102 11.49 -6.15 0.80
N THR A 103 11.70 -5.66 2.04
CA THR A 103 13.06 -5.53 2.58
C THR A 103 13.74 -6.88 2.76
N LEU A 104 13.02 -7.90 3.23
CA LEU A 104 13.55 -9.26 3.35
C LEU A 104 13.89 -9.88 1.98
N LEU A 105 13.09 -9.61 0.95
CA LEU A 105 13.28 -10.15 -0.40
C LEU A 105 14.46 -9.54 -1.15
N TRP A 106 14.67 -8.22 -1.01
CA TRP A 106 15.65 -7.48 -1.82
C TRP A 106 16.84 -6.95 -1.04
N ALA A 107 16.83 -6.99 0.29
CA ALA A 107 17.88 -6.45 1.16
C ALA A 107 18.24 -4.98 0.86
N ARG A 108 17.29 -4.20 0.32
CA ARG A 108 17.45 -2.80 -0.10
C ARG A 108 16.42 -1.91 0.61
N PRO A 109 16.60 -1.63 1.91
CA PRO A 109 15.59 -0.96 2.73
C PRO A 109 15.20 0.42 2.19
N VAL A 110 16.17 1.22 1.76
CA VAL A 110 15.93 2.58 1.22
C VAL A 110 15.14 2.51 -0.10
N THR A 111 15.51 1.60 -1.00
CA THR A 111 14.79 1.41 -2.27
C THR A 111 13.36 0.92 -2.05
N VAL A 112 13.16 0.01 -1.10
CA VAL A 112 11.82 -0.50 -0.75
C VAL A 112 10.96 0.62 -0.17
N LEU A 113 11.49 1.41 0.76
CA LEU A 113 10.77 2.54 1.34
C LEU A 113 10.39 3.59 0.29
N ALA A 114 11.36 3.98 -0.56
CA ALA A 114 11.11 4.92 -1.65
C ALA A 114 10.07 4.38 -2.65
N GLY A 115 10.12 3.07 -2.97
CA GLY A 115 9.13 2.42 -3.82
C GLY A 115 7.72 2.42 -3.20
N CYS A 116 7.60 2.17 -1.90
CA CYS A 116 6.33 2.22 -1.19
C CYS A 116 5.75 3.65 -1.14
N ALA A 117 6.59 4.64 -0.79
CA ALA A 117 6.17 6.04 -0.78
C ALA A 117 5.74 6.52 -2.18
N GLY A 118 6.52 6.18 -3.22
CA GLY A 118 6.19 6.48 -4.60
C GLY A 118 4.91 5.80 -5.08
N LEU A 119 4.72 4.52 -4.74
CA LEU A 119 3.47 3.80 -5.04
C LEU A 119 2.27 4.49 -4.40
N SER A 120 2.35 4.83 -3.11
CA SER A 120 1.26 5.51 -2.43
C SER A 120 0.98 6.87 -3.06
N PHE A 121 2.00 7.66 -3.35
CA PHE A 121 1.84 8.96 -4.01
C PHE A 121 1.12 8.82 -5.35
N LEU A 122 1.50 7.82 -6.16
CA LEU A 122 0.90 7.60 -7.47
C LEU A 122 -0.54 7.09 -7.37
N LEU A 123 -0.85 6.23 -6.40
CA LEU A 123 -2.21 5.72 -6.19
C LEU A 123 -3.16 6.83 -5.72
N GLU A 124 -2.74 7.68 -4.78
CA GLU A 124 -3.55 8.81 -4.32
C GLU A 124 -3.76 9.84 -5.44
N ALA A 125 -2.71 10.15 -6.21
CA ALA A 125 -2.82 11.02 -7.38
C ALA A 125 -3.78 10.43 -8.44
N TRP A 126 -3.69 9.12 -8.68
CA TRP A 126 -4.58 8.40 -9.59
C TRP A 126 -6.03 8.45 -9.09
N GLN A 127 -6.27 8.24 -7.80
CA GLN A 127 -7.59 8.34 -7.19
C GLN A 127 -8.17 9.76 -7.34
N GLY A 128 -7.38 10.80 -7.07
CA GLY A 128 -7.74 12.19 -7.35
C GLY A 128 -8.13 12.40 -8.82
N LEU A 129 -7.32 11.87 -9.75
CA LEU A 129 -7.56 12.01 -11.18
C LEU A 129 -8.87 11.37 -11.62
N ILE A 130 -9.23 10.20 -11.10
CA ILE A 130 -10.45 9.47 -11.53
C ILE A 130 -11.73 9.89 -10.80
N GLY A 131 -11.68 10.99 -10.04
CA GLY A 131 -12.84 11.56 -9.34
C GLY A 131 -13.10 10.98 -7.95
N ARG A 132 -12.11 10.30 -7.34
CA ARG A 132 -12.12 10.00 -5.90
C ARG A 132 -11.37 11.08 -5.12
N SER A 133 -11.52 11.08 -3.81
CA SER A 133 -10.70 11.88 -2.91
C SER A 133 -9.32 11.24 -2.74
N GLY A 134 -8.37 11.56 -3.61
CA GLY A 134 -6.96 11.32 -3.32
C GLY A 134 -6.50 12.20 -2.17
N ASP A 135 -5.70 11.67 -1.24
CA ASP A 135 -5.36 12.36 0.00
C ASP A 135 -3.86 12.29 0.34
N ALA A 136 -3.23 13.46 0.50
CA ALA A 136 -1.82 13.57 0.87
C ALA A 136 -1.51 12.96 2.24
N VAL A 137 -2.49 12.95 3.16
CA VAL A 137 -2.33 12.33 4.48
C VAL A 137 -2.16 10.82 4.35
N ASP A 138 -2.83 10.19 3.39
CA ASP A 138 -2.70 8.74 3.18
C ASP A 138 -1.32 8.37 2.66
N VAL A 139 -0.69 9.22 1.85
CA VAL A 139 0.71 9.04 1.44
C VAL A 139 1.65 8.96 2.65
N VAL A 140 1.47 9.84 3.63
CA VAL A 140 2.30 9.86 4.84
C VAL A 140 2.04 8.60 5.68
N HIS A 141 0.78 8.21 5.88
CA HIS A 141 0.43 7.06 6.71
C HIS A 141 0.88 5.73 6.07
N ASN A 142 0.68 5.56 4.77
CA ASN A 142 1.21 4.42 4.01
C ASN A 142 2.74 4.36 4.08
N THR A 143 3.41 5.51 3.92
CA THR A 143 4.87 5.61 4.03
C THR A 143 5.38 5.24 5.42
N VAL A 144 4.68 5.68 6.49
CA VAL A 144 5.01 5.29 7.87
C VAL A 144 4.83 3.79 8.08
N GLY A 145 3.75 3.20 7.55
CA GLY A 145 3.57 1.75 7.59
C GLY A 145 4.74 1.02 6.94
N ALA A 146 5.12 1.43 5.71
CA ALA A 146 6.26 0.86 5.02
C ALA A 146 7.58 1.03 5.79
N LEU A 147 7.81 2.19 6.40
CA LEU A 147 9.00 2.45 7.23
C LEU A 147 9.05 1.50 8.43
N VAL A 148 7.95 1.33 9.16
CA VAL A 148 7.86 0.39 10.28
C VAL A 148 8.19 -1.04 9.81
N GLY A 149 7.62 -1.48 8.69
CA GLY A 149 7.93 -2.78 8.10
C GLY A 149 9.41 -2.95 7.74
N VAL A 150 10.02 -1.93 7.12
CA VAL A 150 11.46 -1.90 6.80
C VAL A 150 12.32 -2.01 8.06
N LEU A 151 11.99 -1.26 9.11
CA LEU A 151 12.73 -1.28 10.37
C LEU A 151 12.65 -2.65 11.06
N ILE A 152 11.47 -3.28 11.07
CA ILE A 152 11.29 -4.65 11.57
C ILE A 152 12.16 -5.63 10.79
N ALA A 153 12.15 -5.56 9.45
CA ALA A 153 12.99 -6.43 8.61
C ALA A 153 14.48 -6.28 8.89
N ARG A 154 14.94 -5.04 9.11
CA ARG A 154 16.33 -4.72 9.42
C ARG A 154 16.72 -5.18 10.82
N GLY A 155 15.86 -4.95 11.81
CA GLY A 155 16.06 -5.45 13.17
C GLY A 155 16.15 -6.97 13.19
N TRP A 156 15.25 -7.66 12.49
CA TRP A 156 15.24 -9.12 12.38
C TRP A 156 16.53 -9.65 11.75
N THR A 157 16.93 -9.11 10.60
CA THR A 157 18.15 -9.56 9.90
C THR A 157 19.42 -9.26 10.70
N TYR A 158 19.45 -8.14 11.43
CA TYR A 158 20.52 -7.83 12.37
C TYR A 158 20.59 -8.87 13.50
N LEU A 159 19.49 -9.15 14.20
CA LEU A 159 19.47 -10.12 15.30
C LEU A 159 19.82 -11.55 14.85
N ALA A 160 19.34 -11.96 13.67
CA ALA A 160 19.70 -13.24 13.08
C ALA A 160 21.21 -13.32 12.77
N SER A 161 21.83 -12.21 12.36
CA SER A 161 23.28 -12.17 12.11
C SER A 161 24.13 -12.27 13.37
N GLN A 162 23.56 -11.95 14.54
CA GLN A 162 24.22 -12.05 15.85
C GLN A 162 24.07 -13.44 16.49
N GLY A 163 23.38 -14.39 15.86
CA GLY A 163 23.12 -15.72 16.43
C GLY A 163 22.15 -15.71 17.63
N THR A 164 21.42 -14.62 17.82
CA THR A 164 20.47 -14.44 18.93
C THR A 164 19.07 -14.99 18.64
N VAL A 165 18.80 -15.44 17.41
CA VAL A 165 17.51 -15.98 16.95
C VAL A 165 17.76 -17.11 15.96
#